data_AF-D7E698-F1
#
_entry.id   AF-D7E698-F1
#
_cell.length_a   1.000
_cell.length_b   1.000
_cell.length_c   1.000
_cell.angle_alpha   90.00
_cell.angle_beta   90.00
_cell.angle_gamma   90.00
#
_symmetry.space_group_name_H-M   'P 1'
#
loop_
_entity.id
_entity.type
_entity.pdbx_description
1 polymer ?
#
loop_
_entity_poly.entity_id
_entity_poly.type
_entity_poly.pdbx_seq_one_letter_code
_entity_poly.pdbx_strand_id
1 'polypeptide(L)'
;MSEPSPRYLKCRVVNVVDNPLGFKGIVVEDIDTEGRIYFGRTKPKDCTLQQGDTAYVYVNPVNMVFEDDERTMEVTLYDENNNKLDWTII
;
A
#
# COMPACT_ATOMS: atom_id res chain seq x y z
N MET A 1 -10.50 -2.38 24.69
CA MET A 1 -9.57 -2.17 23.56
C MET A 1 -10.24 -1.16 22.64
N SER A 2 -9.56 -0.07 22.29
CA SER A 2 -10.06 0.90 21.30
C SER A 2 -10.04 0.26 19.91
N GLU A 3 -11.09 0.46 19.12
CA GLU A 3 -11.10 0.03 17.71
C GLU A 3 -9.91 0.67 16.98
N PRO A 4 -9.21 -0.08 16.12
CA PRO A 4 -8.17 0.52 15.29
C PRO A 4 -8.80 1.63 14.43
N SER A 5 -8.22 2.83 14.47
CA SER A 5 -8.65 3.95 13.64
C SER A 5 -7.92 3.93 12.30
N PRO A 6 -8.52 4.47 11.23
CA PRO A 6 -7.79 4.64 9.98
C PRO A 6 -6.53 5.49 10.17
N ARG A 7 -5.47 5.17 9.41
CA ARG A 7 -4.18 5.87 9.45
C ARG A 7 -3.73 6.24 8.05
N TYR A 8 -3.12 7.41 7.92
CA TYR A 8 -2.46 7.84 6.69
C TYR A 8 -0.97 7.93 6.97
N LEU A 9 -0.19 7.12 6.26
CA LEU A 9 1.24 6.98 6.42
C LEU A 9 1.94 7.65 5.24
N LYS A 10 3.01 8.39 5.54
CA LYS A 10 3.94 8.86 4.54
C LYS A 10 5.02 7.80 4.37
N CYS A 11 5.20 7.30 3.16
CA CYS A 11 6.14 6.23 2.87
C CYS A 11 7.14 6.66 1.80
N ARG A 12 8.27 5.95 1.77
CA ARG A 12 9.25 6.02 0.68
C ARG A 12 9.15 4.76 -0.17
N VAL A 13 9.15 4.91 -1.49
CA VAL A 13 9.26 3.78 -2.41
C VAL A 13 10.68 3.22 -2.33
N VAL A 14 10.84 1.98 -1.85
CA VAL A 14 12.14 1.34 -1.69
C VAL A 14 12.45 0.34 -2.80
N ASN A 15 11.44 -0.11 -3.55
CA ASN A 15 11.63 -0.95 -4.73
C ASN A 15 10.46 -0.83 -5.71
N VAL A 16 10.75 -0.95 -7.00
CA VAL A 16 9.76 -1.05 -8.09
C VAL A 16 10.15 -2.25 -8.95
N VAL A 17 9.24 -3.21 -9.09
CA VAL A 17 9.47 -4.48 -9.78
C VAL A 17 8.51 -4.58 -10.97
N ASP A 18 9.02 -4.88 -12.16
CA ASP A 18 8.15 -5.19 -13.29
C ASP A 18 7.62 -6.63 -13.17
N ASN A 19 6.29 -6.77 -13.14
CA ASN A 19 5.64 -8.06 -13.07
C ASN A 19 5.43 -8.63 -14.49
N PRO A 20 5.74 -9.92 -14.74
CA PRO A 20 5.51 -10.57 -16.04
C PRO A 20 4.08 -10.46 -16.60
N LEU A 21 3.09 -10.23 -15.73
CA LEU A 21 1.67 -10.05 -16.10
C LEU A 21 1.33 -8.62 -16.55
N GLY A 22 2.33 -7.76 -16.74
CA GLY A 22 2.13 -6.38 -17.20
C GLY A 22 1.68 -5.41 -16.10
N PHE A 23 1.97 -5.74 -14.84
CA PHE A 23 1.77 -4.84 -13.69
C PHE A 23 3.11 -4.37 -13.14
N LYS A 24 3.08 -3.33 -12.30
CA LYS A 24 4.21 -2.97 -11.44
C LYS A 24 3.96 -3.47 -10.02
N GLY A 25 5.00 -4.00 -9.41
CA GLY A 25 5.11 -4.28 -7.99
C GLY A 25 5.78 -3.10 -7.29
N ILE A 26 5.12 -2.47 -6.33
CA ILE A 26 5.65 -1.34 -5.57
C ILE A 26 5.89 -1.78 -4.13
N VAL A 27 7.12 -1.63 -3.64
CA VAL A 27 7.44 -1.80 -2.22
C VAL A 27 7.64 -0.42 -1.61
N VAL A 28 6.86 -0.13 -0.58
CA VAL A 28 6.97 1.11 0.20
C VAL A 28 7.39 0.82 1.62
N GLU A 29 8.10 1.75 2.23
CA GLU A 29 8.58 1.72 3.61
C GLU A 29 8.03 2.94 4.34
N ASP A 30 7.32 2.72 5.45
CA ASP A 30 6.90 3.78 6.35
C ASP A 30 8.12 4.48 6.95
N ILE A 31 8.15 5.81 6.86
CA ILE A 31 9.30 6.61 7.30
C ILE A 31 9.48 6.60 8.82
N ASP A 32 8.42 6.33 9.57
CA ASP A 32 8.44 6.38 11.03
C ASP A 32 8.74 5.02 11.67
N THR A 33 8.32 3.92 11.04
CA THR A 33 8.38 2.58 11.63
C THR A 33 9.30 1.61 10.88
N GLU A 34 9.79 1.98 9.69
CA GLU A 34 10.52 1.10 8.76
C GLU A 34 9.70 -0.12 8.29
N GLY A 35 8.41 -0.17 8.61
CA GLY A 35 7.48 -1.20 8.16
C GLY A 35 7.30 -1.17 6.64
N ARG A 36 7.27 -2.33 6.00
CA ARG A 36 7.20 -2.45 4.53
C ARG A 36 5.92 -3.11 4.06
N ILE A 37 5.39 -2.59 2.96
CA ILE A 37 4.19 -3.13 2.31
C ILE A 37 4.49 -3.29 0.81
N TYR A 38 4.04 -4.42 0.26
CA TYR A 38 4.16 -4.72 -1.16
C TYR A 38 2.79 -4.65 -1.84
N PHE A 39 2.72 -3.91 -2.95
CA PHE A 39 1.57 -3.76 -3.81
C PHE A 39 1.87 -4.35 -5.18
N GLY A 40 1.29 -5.51 -5.49
CA GLY A 40 1.72 -6.33 -6.63
C GLY A 40 0.96 -6.12 -7.94
N ARG A 41 -0.07 -5.26 -7.97
CA ARG A 41 -1.05 -5.14 -9.07
C ARG A 41 -1.22 -3.71 -9.55
N THR A 42 -0.17 -2.90 -9.44
CA THR A 42 -0.22 -1.50 -9.85
C THR A 42 -0.23 -1.36 -11.38
N LYS A 43 -1.22 -0.62 -11.89
CA LYS A 43 -1.37 -0.15 -13.29
C LYS A 43 -0.10 0.51 -13.86
N PRO A 44 0.74 -0.03 -14.79
CA PRO A 44 1.92 0.71 -15.26
C PRO A 44 1.57 2.06 -15.89
N LYS A 45 0.46 2.13 -16.64
CA LYS A 45 -0.04 3.36 -17.25
C LYS A 45 -0.51 4.41 -16.24
N ASP A 46 -0.82 3.96 -15.02
CA ASP A 46 -1.39 4.79 -13.96
C ASP A 46 -0.33 5.10 -12.87
N CYS A 47 0.88 4.52 -12.96
CA CYS A 47 1.91 4.59 -11.93
C CYS A 47 3.24 5.11 -12.46
N THR A 48 3.57 6.33 -12.03
CA THR A 48 4.85 6.98 -12.32
C THR A 48 5.91 6.76 -11.24
N LEU A 49 5.52 6.20 -10.08
CA LEU A 49 6.42 5.98 -8.94
C LEU A 49 7.71 5.24 -9.32
N GLN A 50 8.82 5.78 -8.84
CA GLN A 50 10.18 5.24 -8.92
C GLN A 50 10.74 5.01 -7.51
N GLN A 51 11.83 4.23 -7.43
CA GLN A 51 12.57 4.08 -6.19
C GLN A 51 13.09 5.44 -5.70
N GLY A 52 12.86 5.75 -4.43
CA GLY A 52 13.20 7.01 -3.79
C GLY A 52 12.04 8.00 -3.69
N ASP A 53 10.97 7.81 -4.47
CA ASP A 53 9.81 8.69 -4.45
C ASP A 53 9.05 8.62 -3.12
N THR A 54 8.30 9.68 -2.83
CA THR A 54 7.31 9.68 -1.75
C THR A 54 6.02 9.05 -2.25
N ALA A 55 5.46 8.14 -1.45
CA ALA A 55 4.14 7.58 -1.66
C ALA A 55 3.35 7.68 -0.35
N TYR A 56 2.03 7.49 -0.44
CA TYR A 56 1.17 7.55 0.72
C TYR A 56 0.35 6.27 0.85
N VAL A 57 0.19 5.82 2.10
CA VAL A 57 -0.55 4.60 2.40
C VAL A 57 -1.69 4.93 3.35
N TYR A 58 -2.91 4.61 2.93
CA TYR A 58 -4.08 4.65 3.80
C TYR A 58 -4.36 3.25 4.34
N VAL A 59 -4.32 3.09 5.65
CA VAL A 59 -4.62 1.85 6.37
C VAL A 59 -6.00 1.99 6.98
N ASN A 60 -6.92 1.09 6.63
CA ASN A 60 -8.28 1.06 7.14
C ASN A 60 -8.58 -0.32 7.73
N PRO A 61 -9.10 -0.42 8.96
CA PRO A 61 -9.55 -1.70 9.49
C PRO A 61 -10.66 -2.28 8.62
N VAL A 62 -10.59 -3.59 8.40
CA VAL A 62 -11.67 -4.34 7.76
C VAL A 62 -12.68 -4.70 8.85
N ASN A 63 -13.89 -4.14 8.76
CA ASN A 63 -14.98 -4.41 9.71
C ASN A 63 -15.67 -5.76 9.48
N MET A 64 -15.20 -6.55 8.50
CA MET A 64 -15.68 -7.91 8.26
C MET A 64 -14.74 -8.89 8.96
N VAL A 65 -15.22 -9.47 10.06
CA VAL A 65 -14.62 -10.65 10.66
C VAL A 65 -15.02 -11.83 9.79
N PHE A 66 -14.15 -12.25 8.89
CA PHE A 66 -14.29 -13.58 8.31
C PHE A 66 -13.83 -14.58 9.38
N GLU A 67 -14.69 -15.53 9.75
CA GLU A 67 -14.28 -16.66 10.58
C GLU A 67 -13.05 -17.30 9.90
N ASP A 68 -11.93 -17.38 10.64
CA ASP A 68 -10.62 -17.89 10.20
C ASP A 68 -9.75 -17.00 9.28
N ASP A 69 -10.07 -15.71 9.10
CA ASP A 69 -9.17 -14.77 8.38
C ASP A 69 -8.38 -13.88 9.36
N GLU A 70 -7.06 -14.00 9.32
CA GLU A 70 -6.15 -13.15 10.11
C GLU A 70 -6.00 -11.74 9.53
N ARG A 71 -6.50 -11.50 8.31
CA ARG A 71 -6.42 -10.21 7.65
C ARG A 71 -7.39 -9.23 8.27
N THR A 72 -6.85 -8.13 8.77
CA THR A 72 -7.60 -7.14 9.56
C THR A 72 -7.55 -5.74 8.96
N MET A 73 -6.71 -5.51 7.96
CA MET A 73 -6.47 -4.18 7.41
C MET A 73 -6.56 -4.17 5.89
N GLU A 74 -7.39 -3.30 5.34
CA GLU A 74 -7.30 -2.88 3.96
C GLU A 74 -6.28 -1.75 3.87
N VAL A 75 -5.36 -1.85 2.90
CA VAL A 75 -4.28 -0.92 2.75
C VAL A 75 -4.25 -0.43 1.31
N THR A 76 -4.34 0.88 1.10
CA THR A 76 -4.40 1.49 -0.22
C THR A 76 -3.18 2.38 -0.47
N LEU A 77 -2.55 2.21 -1.64
CA LEU A 77 -1.42 2.99 -2.11
C LEU A 77 -1.89 4.20 -2.94
N TYR A 78 -1.32 5.36 -2.64
CA TYR A 78 -1.53 6.61 -3.34
C TYR A 78 -0.20 7.25 -3.76
N ASP A 79 -0.22 7.98 -4.87
CA ASP A 79 0.87 8.89 -5.26
C ASP A 79 0.76 10.25 -4.54
N GLU A 80 1.68 11.16 -4.84
CA GLU A 80 1.69 12.53 -4.29
C GLU A 80 0.51 13.42 -4.72
N ASN A 81 -0.17 13.04 -5.80
CA ASN A 81 -1.33 13.73 -6.34
C ASN A 81 -2.65 13.12 -5.81
N ASN A 82 -2.56 12.22 -4.83
CA ASN A 82 -3.69 11.51 -4.23
C ASN A 82 -4.44 10.59 -5.22
N ASN A 83 -3.75 10.12 -6.27
CA ASN A 83 -4.29 9.11 -7.17
C ASN A 83 -4.14 7.73 -6.52
N LYS A 84 -5.23 6.96 -6.46
CA LYS A 84 -5.20 5.57 -6.00
C LYS A 84 -4.50 4.70 -7.04
N LEU A 85 -3.42 4.04 -6.65
CA LEU A 85 -2.59 3.21 -7.54
C LEU A 85 -2.89 1.72 -7.39
N ASP A 86 -3.04 1.24 -6.15
CA ASP A 86 -3.26 -0.16 -5.83
C ASP A 86 -3.82 -0.31 -4.41
N TRP A 87 -4.21 -1.51 -4.03
CA TRP A 87 -4.59 -1.84 -2.66
C TRP A 87 -4.35 -3.32 -2.37
N THR A 88 -4.21 -3.66 -1.09
CA THR A 88 -4.08 -5.03 -0.61
C THR A 88 -4.79 -5.19 0.73
N ILE A 89 -5.01 -6.41 1.17
CA ILE A 89 -5.47 -6.71 2.53
C ILE A 89 -4.34 -7.46 3.25
N ILE A 90 -4.03 -7.02 4.47
CA ILE A 90 -3.04 -7.64 5.37
C ILE A 90 -3.66 -8.06 6.69
#